data_AF-A0A6G3PFP5-F1
#
_entry.id   AF-A0A6G3PFP5-F1
#
_cell.length_a   1.000
_cell.length_b   1.000
_cell.length_c   1.000
_cell.angle_alpha   90.00
_cell.angle_beta   90.00
_cell.angle_gamma   90.00
#
_symmetry.space_group_name_H-M   'P 1'
#
loop_
_entity.id
_entity.type
_entity.pdbx_description
1 polymer ?
#
loop_
_entity_poly.entity_id
_entity_poly.type
_entity_poly.pdbx_seq_one_letter_code
_entity_poly.pdbx_strand_id
1 'polypeptide(L)'
;QARADLAVTLGGGPLPAALDRDDLADRAADAVAWVWTHTVLPDWPRRRRVLEADVVARTAHLGRGGWAEALNGMRPGIRWLGESRLQINAYDNPPRELGRAELLFVPVTPNQCWVGWDIPRRYALVYPCSGALTDAGRGPVPTALGALLGAARAAVLVLLASPLSTTQLVALTGQGLGSVGRHLRVLRDAGLVRRRRAGRSVLYVRTEAGDVLVRSAS
;
A
#
# COMPACT_ATOMS: atom_id res chain seq x y z
N GLN A 1 -9.35 7.77 28.17
CA GLN A 1 -9.03 8.14 26.78
C GLN A 1 -9.14 6.94 25.84
N ALA A 2 -8.34 5.88 25.99
CA ALA A 2 -8.37 4.70 25.11
C ALA A 2 -9.78 4.09 24.87
N ARG A 3 -10.61 3.98 25.91
CA ARG A 3 -12.02 3.55 25.80
C ARG A 3 -12.86 4.45 24.88
N ALA A 4 -12.70 5.77 25.01
CA ALA A 4 -13.43 6.73 24.19
C ALA A 4 -12.99 6.67 22.72
N ASP A 5 -11.68 6.52 22.47
CA ASP A 5 -11.14 6.41 21.11
C ASP A 5 -11.63 5.13 20.41
N LEU A 6 -11.73 4.02 21.14
CA LEU A 6 -12.31 2.77 20.63
C LEU A 6 -13.81 2.87 20.38
N ALA A 7 -14.57 3.55 21.25
CA ALA A 7 -15.99 3.78 21.01
C ALA A 7 -16.21 4.55 19.71
N VAL A 8 -15.39 5.58 19.42
CA VAL A 8 -15.42 6.30 18.14
C VAL A 8 -15.15 5.36 16.96
N THR A 9 -14.16 4.48 17.09
CA THR A 9 -13.80 3.49 16.05
C THR A 9 -14.92 2.47 15.79
N LEU A 10 -15.69 2.13 16.83
CA LEU A 10 -16.84 1.22 16.77
C LEU A 10 -18.16 1.92 16.40
N GLY A 11 -18.12 3.18 15.95
CA GLY A 11 -19.31 3.93 15.53
C GLY A 11 -20.17 4.45 16.69
N GLY A 12 -19.59 4.65 17.87
CA GLY A 12 -20.26 5.19 19.06
C GLY A 12 -21.05 4.15 19.88
N GLY A 13 -20.98 2.87 19.51
CA GLY A 13 -21.60 1.78 20.27
C GLY A 13 -20.86 1.46 21.58
N PRO A 14 -21.50 0.69 22.49
CA PRO A 14 -20.85 0.24 23.71
C PRO A 14 -19.64 -0.64 23.40
N LEU A 15 -18.59 -0.52 24.22
CA LEU A 15 -17.42 -1.37 24.10
C LEU A 15 -17.84 -2.83 24.38
N PRO A 16 -17.37 -3.80 23.56
CA PRO A 16 -17.45 -5.21 23.93
C PRO A 16 -16.87 -5.42 25.32
N ALA A 17 -17.48 -6.29 26.13
CA ALA A 17 -17.05 -6.54 27.52
C ALA A 17 -15.56 -6.90 27.65
N ALA A 18 -14.98 -7.54 26.62
CA ALA A 18 -13.56 -7.85 26.58
C ALA A 18 -12.64 -6.61 26.51
N LEU A 19 -13.15 -5.49 26.00
CA LEU A 19 -12.46 -4.20 25.85
C LEU A 19 -12.86 -3.20 26.94
N ASP A 20 -13.97 -3.42 27.65
CA ASP A 20 -14.37 -2.56 28.76
C ASP A 20 -13.68 -2.94 30.07
N ARG A 21 -12.43 -2.50 30.21
CA ARG A 21 -11.53 -2.89 31.31
C ARG A 21 -10.52 -1.79 31.64
N ASP A 22 -10.09 -1.73 32.91
CA ASP A 22 -9.26 -0.63 33.41
C ASP A 22 -7.81 -0.72 32.92
N ASP A 23 -7.31 -1.94 32.67
CA ASP A 23 -6.00 -2.24 32.12
C ASP A 23 -5.93 -2.16 30.58
N LEU A 24 -6.98 -1.64 29.92
CA LEU A 24 -7.10 -1.65 28.45
C LEU A 24 -5.92 -0.95 27.76
N ALA A 25 -5.47 0.18 28.29
CA ALA A 25 -4.38 0.94 27.68
C ALA A 25 -3.06 0.13 27.69
N ASP A 26 -2.72 -0.48 28.81
CA ASP A 26 -1.51 -1.28 28.97
C ASP A 26 -1.58 -2.53 28.07
N ARG A 27 -2.72 -3.23 28.08
CA ARG A 27 -2.91 -4.40 27.21
C ARG A 27 -2.86 -4.05 25.73
N ALA A 28 -3.39 -2.89 25.33
CA ALA A 28 -3.29 -2.41 23.96
C ALA A 28 -1.84 -2.08 23.58
N ALA A 29 -1.08 -1.44 24.49
CA ALA A 29 0.34 -1.17 24.31
C ALA A 29 1.14 -2.48 24.15
N ASP A 30 0.90 -3.47 25.00
CA ASP A 30 1.52 -4.80 24.92
C ASP A 30 1.19 -5.50 23.60
N ALA A 31 -0.07 -5.46 23.18
CA ALA A 31 -0.49 -6.04 21.91
C ALA A 31 0.22 -5.37 20.72
N VAL A 32 0.29 -4.04 20.71
CA VAL A 32 1.00 -3.28 19.66
C VAL A 32 2.50 -3.60 19.68
N ALA A 33 3.12 -3.67 20.85
CA ALA A 33 4.53 -4.02 21.00
C ALA A 33 4.83 -5.45 20.53
N TRP A 34 3.94 -6.39 20.84
CA TRP A 34 4.04 -7.77 20.37
C TRP A 34 3.94 -7.86 18.85
N VAL A 35 2.93 -7.20 18.25
CA VAL A 35 2.74 -7.13 16.80
C VAL A 35 3.95 -6.50 16.13
N TRP A 36 4.46 -5.38 16.65
CA TRP A 36 5.68 -4.76 16.13
C TRP A 36 6.84 -5.75 16.12
N THR A 37 7.16 -6.35 17.27
CA THR A 37 8.35 -7.19 17.44
C THR A 37 8.29 -8.48 16.62
N HIS A 38 7.13 -9.13 16.55
CA HIS A 38 7.00 -10.46 15.96
C HIS A 38 6.53 -10.45 14.51
N THR A 39 5.87 -9.38 14.04
CA THR A 39 5.22 -9.37 12.72
C THR A 39 5.69 -8.26 11.79
N VAL A 40 6.20 -7.15 12.34
CA VAL A 40 6.64 -5.99 11.54
C VAL A 40 8.16 -5.87 11.51
N LEU A 41 8.80 -5.95 12.67
CA LEU A 41 10.24 -5.78 12.83
C LEU A 41 11.06 -6.76 11.97
N PRO A 42 10.72 -8.06 11.85
CA PRO A 42 11.51 -9.01 11.07
C PRO A 42 11.65 -8.64 9.59
N ASP A 43 10.65 -7.98 9.00
CA ASP A 43 10.67 -7.55 7.60
C ASP A 43 10.65 -6.00 7.43
N TRP A 44 10.89 -5.26 8.52
CA TRP A 44 10.86 -3.80 8.55
C TRP A 44 11.81 -3.14 7.54
N PRO A 45 13.10 -3.53 7.40
CA PRO A 45 13.99 -2.92 6.42
C PRO A 45 13.45 -2.97 4.99
N ARG A 46 12.74 -4.06 4.63
CA ARG A 46 12.08 -4.20 3.33
C ARG A 46 10.84 -3.32 3.24
N ARG A 47 9.97 -3.36 4.25
CA ARG A 47 8.75 -2.52 4.28
C ARG A 47 9.13 -1.04 4.17
N ARG A 48 10.13 -0.60 4.92
CA ARG A 48 10.63 0.78 4.90
C ARG A 48 11.02 1.23 3.50
N ARG A 49 11.76 0.40 2.73
CA ARG A 49 12.10 0.70 1.33
C ARG A 49 10.87 0.88 0.43
N VAL A 50 9.82 0.10 0.64
CA VAL A 50 8.55 0.23 -0.11
C VAL A 50 7.84 1.53 0.23
N LEU A 51 7.77 1.86 1.52
CA LEU A 51 7.19 3.10 2.02
C LEU A 51 7.95 4.31 1.45
N GLU A 52 9.28 4.31 1.57
CA GLU A 52 10.16 5.36 1.04
C GLU A 52 10.01 5.52 -0.48
N ALA A 53 9.96 4.42 -1.23
CA ALA A 53 9.77 4.47 -2.68
C ALA A 53 8.41 5.05 -3.08
N ASP A 54 7.34 4.74 -2.33
CA ASP A 54 6.02 5.34 -2.57
C ASP A 54 6.03 6.85 -2.27
N VAL A 55 6.64 7.27 -1.16
CA VAL A 55 6.79 8.71 -0.83
C VAL A 55 7.53 9.43 -1.95
N VAL A 56 8.68 8.91 -2.40
CA VAL A 56 9.45 9.52 -3.50
C VAL A 56 8.62 9.60 -4.78
N ALA A 57 7.89 8.53 -5.14
CA ALA A 57 7.05 8.52 -6.32
C ALA A 57 5.93 9.59 -6.24
N ARG A 58 5.27 9.72 -5.09
CA ARG A 58 4.20 10.71 -4.87
C ARG A 58 4.71 12.14 -4.88
N THR A 59 5.83 12.41 -4.22
CA THR A 59 6.47 13.73 -4.27
C THR A 59 6.84 14.11 -5.69
N ALA A 60 7.33 13.14 -6.48
CA ALA A 60 7.64 13.36 -7.88
C ALA A 60 6.39 13.62 -8.74
N HIS A 61 5.27 12.95 -8.46
CA HIS A 61 3.98 13.21 -9.11
C HIS A 61 3.42 14.60 -8.75
N LEU A 62 3.53 14.99 -7.47
CA LEU A 62 3.13 16.30 -6.99
C LEU A 62 3.87 17.42 -7.73
N GLY A 63 5.20 17.31 -7.87
CA GLY A 63 6.00 18.31 -8.57
C GLY A 63 5.73 18.42 -10.08
N ARG A 64 5.13 17.40 -10.70
CA ARG A 64 4.86 17.38 -12.16
C ARG A 64 3.43 17.75 -12.55
N GLY A 65 2.44 17.30 -11.77
CA GLY A 65 1.02 17.45 -12.11
C GLY A 65 0.15 17.84 -10.93
N GLY A 66 0.77 18.34 -9.85
CA GLY A 66 0.07 18.79 -8.66
C GLY A 66 -0.63 17.67 -7.89
N TRP A 67 -1.56 18.08 -7.02
CA TRP A 67 -2.26 17.18 -6.11
C TRP A 67 -3.13 16.13 -6.82
N ALA A 68 -3.72 16.49 -7.96
CA ALA A 68 -4.48 15.53 -8.76
C ALA A 68 -3.61 14.35 -9.21
N GLU A 69 -2.40 14.61 -9.73
CA GLU A 69 -1.50 13.52 -10.15
C GLU A 69 -0.95 12.73 -8.96
N ALA A 70 -0.69 13.38 -7.82
CA ALA A 70 -0.13 12.73 -6.63
C ALA A 70 -1.12 11.81 -5.88
N LEU A 71 -2.41 12.20 -5.85
CA LEU A 71 -3.42 11.57 -4.99
C LEU A 71 -4.42 10.71 -5.77
N ASN A 72 -4.69 11.02 -7.04
CA ASN A 72 -5.67 10.25 -7.81
C ASN A 72 -5.17 8.83 -8.05
N GLY A 73 -6.04 7.84 -7.81
CA GLY A 73 -5.72 6.44 -7.99
C GLY A 73 -5.00 5.78 -6.81
N MET A 74 -4.87 6.45 -5.65
CA MET A 74 -4.45 5.82 -4.39
C MET A 74 -5.32 4.60 -4.04
N ARG A 75 -6.64 4.75 -4.17
CA ARG A 75 -7.65 3.69 -4.09
C ARG A 75 -9.00 4.20 -4.63
N PRO A 76 -9.96 3.31 -4.92
CA PRO A 76 -11.32 3.73 -5.22
C PRO A 76 -11.88 4.66 -4.13
N GLY A 77 -12.49 5.76 -4.56
CA GLY A 77 -13.11 6.75 -3.66
C GLY A 77 -12.20 7.90 -3.22
N ILE A 78 -10.87 7.80 -3.43
CA ILE A 78 -9.95 8.93 -3.20
C ILE A 78 -9.78 9.72 -4.49
N ARG A 79 -10.12 11.01 -4.45
CA ARG A 79 -9.97 11.93 -5.58
C ARG A 79 -9.69 13.35 -5.13
N TRP A 80 -8.78 14.02 -5.83
CA TRP A 80 -8.63 15.46 -5.76
C TRP A 80 -9.75 16.13 -6.54
N LEU A 81 -10.50 17.03 -5.88
CA LEU A 81 -11.65 17.72 -6.47
C LEU A 81 -11.30 19.10 -7.06
N GLY A 82 -10.07 19.58 -6.86
CA GLY A 82 -9.71 20.98 -7.11
C GLY A 82 -9.94 21.85 -5.87
N GLU A 83 -9.53 23.11 -5.93
CA GLU A 83 -9.84 24.13 -4.89
C GLU A 83 -9.47 23.69 -3.45
N SER A 84 -8.33 22.99 -3.30
CA SER A 84 -7.88 22.45 -2.01
C SER A 84 -8.82 21.43 -1.36
N ARG A 85 -9.67 20.77 -2.15
CA ARG A 85 -10.62 19.76 -1.68
C ARG A 85 -10.15 18.35 -2.06
N LEU A 86 -10.03 17.51 -1.02
CA LEU A 86 -9.71 16.08 -1.15
C LEU A 86 -10.91 15.25 -0.71
N GLN A 87 -11.40 14.40 -1.60
CA GLN A 87 -12.33 13.33 -1.23
C GLN A 87 -11.54 12.09 -0.83
N ILE A 88 -11.88 11.50 0.32
CA ILE A 88 -11.18 10.34 0.91
C ILE A 88 -12.00 9.03 0.91
N ASN A 89 -13.32 9.13 0.69
CA ASN A 89 -14.24 8.00 0.58
C ASN A 89 -15.49 8.43 -0.22
N ALA A 90 -16.41 7.49 -0.45
CA ALA A 90 -17.66 7.74 -1.18
C ALA A 90 -18.88 7.84 -0.25
N TYR A 91 -18.67 7.90 1.07
CA TYR A 91 -19.75 8.03 2.04
C TYR A 91 -20.30 9.46 2.04
N ASP A 92 -21.59 9.60 2.30
CA ASP A 92 -22.28 10.89 2.44
C ASP A 92 -22.01 11.51 3.81
N ASN A 93 -20.75 11.82 4.07
CA ASN A 93 -20.32 12.53 5.27
C ASN A 93 -20.14 14.02 4.95
N PRO A 94 -20.46 14.92 5.90
CA PRO A 94 -20.21 16.34 5.70
C PRO A 94 -18.71 16.61 5.46
N PRO A 95 -18.37 17.58 4.59
CA PRO A 95 -16.99 17.98 4.39
C PRO A 95 -16.40 18.53 5.69
N ARG A 96 -15.10 18.32 5.89
CA ARG A 96 -14.36 18.89 7.02
C ARG A 96 -13.40 19.96 6.52
N GLU A 97 -13.46 21.13 7.13
CA GLU A 97 -12.47 22.18 6.94
C GLU A 97 -11.29 21.96 7.88
N LEU A 98 -10.09 21.90 7.31
CA LEU A 98 -8.86 21.66 8.09
C LEU A 98 -8.28 22.98 8.62
N GLY A 99 -8.62 24.13 8.04
CA GLY A 99 -8.08 25.42 8.44
C GLY A 99 -6.54 25.43 8.40
N ARG A 100 -5.91 25.61 9.58
CA ARG A 100 -4.45 25.58 9.76
C ARG A 100 -3.89 24.22 10.20
N ALA A 101 -4.74 23.18 10.28
CA ALA A 101 -4.31 21.86 10.68
C ALA A 101 -3.38 21.24 9.63
N GLU A 102 -2.41 20.45 10.10
CA GLU A 102 -1.55 19.67 9.21
C GLU A 102 -2.33 18.50 8.60
N LEU A 103 -2.10 18.22 7.31
CA LEU A 103 -2.59 16.99 6.67
C LEU A 103 -1.40 16.11 6.30
N LEU A 104 -1.26 14.99 7.00
CA LEU A 104 -0.23 13.99 6.75
C LEU A 104 -0.75 12.91 5.80
N PHE A 105 0.09 12.53 4.84
CA PHE A 105 -0.14 11.37 3.97
C PHE A 105 0.78 10.25 4.45
N VAL A 106 0.20 9.19 5.03
CA VAL A 106 0.96 8.11 5.67
C VAL A 106 0.80 6.83 4.85
N PRO A 107 1.83 6.40 4.11
CA PRO A 107 1.77 5.14 3.38
C PRO A 107 1.78 3.94 4.34
N VAL A 108 1.08 2.88 3.97
CA VAL A 108 1.13 1.58 4.64
C VAL A 108 1.22 0.44 3.63
N THR A 109 1.74 -0.71 4.06
CA THR A 109 1.85 -1.90 3.20
C THR A 109 0.58 -2.76 3.13
N PRO A 110 -0.30 -2.84 4.16
CA PRO A 110 -1.59 -3.51 4.00
C PRO A 110 -2.51 -2.75 3.04
N ASN A 111 -3.37 -3.47 2.34
CA ASN A 111 -4.36 -2.87 1.42
C ASN A 111 -5.57 -2.30 2.17
N GLN A 112 -5.31 -1.37 3.10
CA GLN A 112 -6.31 -0.72 3.94
C GLN A 112 -6.09 0.79 3.93
N CYS A 113 -7.17 1.53 4.15
CA CYS A 113 -7.13 2.99 4.24
C CYS A 113 -8.05 3.44 5.36
N TRP A 114 -7.55 4.36 6.17
CA TRP A 114 -8.30 4.98 7.24
C TRP A 114 -7.81 6.41 7.45
N VAL A 115 -8.54 7.15 8.27
CA VAL A 115 -8.17 8.49 8.69
C VAL A 115 -7.92 8.51 10.19
N GLY A 116 -6.94 9.28 10.60
CA GLY A 116 -6.66 9.60 12.00
C GLY A 116 -6.65 11.10 12.20
N TRP A 117 -6.88 11.53 13.43
CA TRP A 117 -6.88 12.95 13.78
C TRP A 117 -6.45 13.16 15.23
N ASP A 118 -5.80 14.29 15.46
CA ASP A 118 -5.61 14.92 16.77
C ASP A 118 -6.14 16.35 16.61
N ILE A 119 -7.43 16.51 16.91
CA ILE A 119 -8.18 17.74 16.63
C ILE A 119 -7.80 18.79 17.69
N PRO A 120 -7.53 20.05 17.29
CA PRO A 120 -7.61 20.61 15.93
C PRO A 120 -6.26 20.65 15.17
N ARG A 121 -5.23 19.97 15.68
CA ARG A 121 -3.82 20.16 15.27
C ARG A 121 -3.48 19.50 13.94
N ARG A 122 -3.88 18.23 13.76
CA ARG A 122 -3.44 17.42 12.61
C ARG A 122 -4.44 16.36 12.22
N TYR A 123 -4.42 16.02 10.94
CA TYR A 123 -5.13 14.91 10.33
C TYR A 123 -4.13 14.03 9.59
N ALA A 124 -4.42 12.74 9.52
CA ALA A 124 -3.64 11.78 8.75
C ALA A 124 -4.57 11.00 7.82
N LEU A 125 -4.24 10.98 6.53
CA LEU A 125 -4.77 10.01 5.59
C LEU A 125 -3.78 8.85 5.50
N VAL A 126 -4.18 7.71 6.06
CA VAL A 126 -3.40 6.49 5.98
C VAL A 126 -3.84 5.71 4.74
N TYR A 127 -2.92 5.42 3.84
CA TYR A 127 -3.25 4.89 2.50
C TYR A 127 -2.27 3.77 2.09
N PRO A 128 -2.72 2.79 1.29
CA PRO A 128 -1.83 1.74 0.83
C PRO A 128 -0.80 2.32 -0.17
N CYS A 129 0.47 1.93 -0.05
CA CYS A 129 1.45 2.22 -1.10
C CYS A 129 0.89 1.85 -2.48
N SER A 130 1.29 2.57 -3.52
CA SER A 130 0.94 2.21 -4.89
C SER A 130 1.49 0.82 -5.20
N GLY A 131 0.63 -0.14 -5.55
CA GLY A 131 1.06 -1.53 -5.68
C GLY A 131 1.39 -2.22 -4.36
N ALA A 132 1.01 -1.65 -3.21
CA ALA A 132 1.10 -2.27 -1.90
C ALA A 132 0.63 -3.71 -1.98
N LEU A 133 1.56 -4.58 -1.63
CA LEU A 133 1.45 -6.01 -1.58
C LEU A 133 0.16 -6.39 -0.85
N THR A 134 -0.88 -6.76 -1.60
CA THR A 134 -1.76 -7.80 -1.08
C THR A 134 -0.87 -8.97 -0.66
N ASP A 135 -1.15 -9.61 0.48
CA ASP A 135 -0.51 -10.88 0.87
C ASP A 135 -0.47 -11.91 -0.27
N ALA A 136 -1.32 -11.76 -1.30
CA ALA A 136 -1.29 -12.52 -2.54
C ALA A 136 0.05 -12.51 -3.32
N GLY A 137 0.99 -11.59 -3.03
CA GLY A 137 2.35 -11.60 -3.60
C GLY A 137 3.45 -12.09 -2.64
N ARG A 138 3.09 -12.48 -1.41
CA ARG A 138 4.00 -12.94 -0.34
C ARG A 138 4.18 -14.45 -0.28
N GLY A 139 3.45 -15.21 -1.09
CA GLY A 139 3.70 -16.64 -1.22
C GLY A 139 5.16 -16.88 -1.65
N PRO A 140 5.83 -17.92 -1.11
CA PRO A 140 7.13 -18.33 -1.64
C PRO A 140 7.00 -18.51 -3.15
N VAL A 141 8.03 -18.09 -3.90
CA VAL A 141 8.05 -18.33 -5.35
C VAL A 141 7.93 -19.83 -5.56
N PRO A 142 6.87 -20.34 -6.22
CA PRO A 142 6.70 -21.77 -6.35
C PRO A 142 7.90 -22.39 -7.08
N THR A 143 8.44 -23.51 -6.56
CA THR A 143 9.68 -24.11 -7.09
C THR A 143 9.55 -24.45 -8.56
N ALA A 144 8.40 -24.96 -8.99
CA ALA A 144 8.10 -25.27 -10.39
C ALA A 144 8.13 -24.01 -11.29
N LEU A 145 7.61 -22.89 -10.79
CA LEU A 145 7.68 -21.60 -11.49
C LEU A 145 9.11 -21.09 -11.61
N GLY A 146 9.89 -21.26 -10.55
CA GLY A 146 11.32 -20.97 -10.52
C GLY A 146 12.11 -21.81 -11.51
N ALA A 147 11.77 -23.09 -11.68
CA ALA A 147 12.39 -23.98 -12.66
C ALA A 147 12.04 -23.57 -14.11
N LEU A 148 10.78 -23.20 -14.36
CA LEU A 148 10.31 -22.83 -15.70
C LEU A 148 10.84 -21.47 -16.16
N LEU A 149 10.76 -20.45 -15.30
CA LEU A 149 11.09 -19.07 -15.66
C LEU A 149 12.48 -18.66 -15.17
N GLY A 150 13.13 -19.41 -14.29
CA GLY A 150 14.26 -18.93 -13.51
C GLY A 150 13.79 -18.08 -12.32
N ALA A 151 14.48 -18.22 -11.18
CA ALA A 151 14.09 -17.66 -9.89
C ALA A 151 13.76 -16.16 -9.92
N ALA A 152 14.58 -15.33 -10.59
CA ALA A 152 14.37 -13.89 -10.64
C ALA A 152 13.13 -13.47 -11.44
N ARG A 153 12.85 -14.12 -12.58
CA ARG A 153 11.65 -13.82 -13.39
C ARG A 153 10.38 -14.30 -12.68
N ALA A 154 10.45 -15.48 -12.06
CA ALA A 154 9.37 -16.00 -11.25
C ALA A 154 9.04 -15.07 -10.06
N ALA A 155 10.06 -14.56 -9.36
CA ALA A 155 9.89 -13.58 -8.29
C ALA A 155 9.22 -12.28 -8.78
N VAL A 156 9.68 -11.70 -9.89
CA VAL A 156 9.05 -10.50 -10.49
C VAL A 156 7.59 -10.77 -10.87
N LEU A 157 7.28 -11.94 -11.44
CA LEU A 157 5.91 -12.29 -11.83
C LEU A 157 5.00 -12.46 -10.61
N VAL A 158 5.47 -13.09 -9.54
CA VAL A 158 4.71 -13.26 -8.28
C VAL A 158 4.42 -11.90 -7.64
N LEU A 159 5.40 -10.99 -7.59
CA LEU A 159 5.24 -9.64 -7.03
C LEU A 159 4.19 -8.81 -7.78
N LEU A 160 3.98 -9.08 -9.07
CA LEU A 160 3.01 -8.36 -9.92
C LEU A 160 1.55 -8.81 -9.73
N ALA A 161 1.23 -9.46 -8.61
CA ALA A 161 -0.15 -9.63 -8.14
C ALA A 161 -0.89 -8.29 -7.99
N SER A 162 -0.15 -7.23 -7.68
CA SER A 162 -0.60 -5.84 -7.76
C SER A 162 0.22 -5.05 -8.79
N PRO A 163 -0.33 -3.99 -9.40
CA PRO A 163 0.41 -3.15 -10.34
C PRO A 163 1.65 -2.50 -9.70
N LEU A 164 2.85 -2.70 -10.27
CA LEU A 164 4.11 -2.13 -9.76
C LEU A 164 4.91 -1.44 -10.86
N SER A 165 5.60 -0.35 -10.51
CA SER A 165 6.61 0.27 -11.37
C SER A 165 7.94 -0.49 -11.31
N THR A 166 8.83 -0.24 -12.28
CA THR A 166 10.18 -0.81 -12.27
C THR A 166 10.95 -0.44 -10.99
N THR A 167 10.84 0.80 -10.52
CA THR A 167 11.55 1.28 -9.31
C THR A 167 11.05 0.56 -8.06
N GLN A 168 9.75 0.29 -7.97
CA GLN A 168 9.20 -0.50 -6.86
C GLN A 168 9.65 -1.95 -6.91
N LEU A 169 9.72 -2.55 -8.10
CA LEU A 169 10.27 -3.90 -8.27
C LEU A 169 11.75 -3.97 -7.87
N VAL A 170 12.56 -2.96 -8.21
CA VAL A 170 13.96 -2.84 -7.73
C VAL A 170 14.02 -2.83 -6.21
N ALA A 171 13.16 -2.04 -5.55
CA ALA A 171 13.11 -1.97 -4.09
C ALA A 171 12.67 -3.30 -3.44
N LEU A 172 11.77 -4.03 -4.10
CA LEU A 172 11.20 -5.30 -3.61
C LEU A 172 12.13 -6.50 -3.83
N THR A 173 12.80 -6.58 -4.98
CA THR A 173 13.69 -7.70 -5.31
C THR A 173 15.13 -7.47 -4.87
N GLY A 174 15.54 -6.22 -4.61
CA GLY A 174 16.93 -5.86 -4.35
C GLY A 174 17.83 -5.91 -5.61
N GLN A 175 17.26 -6.21 -6.77
CA GLN A 175 18.01 -6.29 -8.03
C GLN A 175 18.14 -4.92 -8.70
N GLY A 176 19.24 -4.67 -9.40
CA GLY A 176 19.46 -3.41 -10.12
C GLY A 176 18.45 -3.15 -11.25
N LEU A 177 18.23 -1.86 -11.57
CA LEU A 177 17.24 -1.39 -12.55
C LEU A 177 17.36 -2.08 -13.92
N GLY A 178 18.58 -2.29 -14.42
CA GLY A 178 18.82 -2.98 -15.68
C GLY A 178 18.39 -4.45 -15.66
N SER A 179 18.58 -5.14 -14.52
CA SER A 179 18.15 -6.54 -14.36
C SER A 179 16.62 -6.64 -14.33
N VAL A 180 15.98 -5.82 -13.49
CA VAL A 180 14.52 -5.77 -13.38
C VAL A 180 13.88 -5.40 -14.72
N GLY A 181 14.42 -4.39 -15.42
CA GLY A 181 13.96 -4.00 -16.75
C GLY A 181 14.08 -5.12 -17.78
N ARG A 182 15.14 -5.93 -17.72
CA ARG A 182 15.31 -7.11 -18.59
C ARG A 182 14.29 -8.21 -18.27
N HIS A 183 14.07 -8.52 -16.99
CA HIS A 183 13.05 -9.48 -16.58
C HIS A 183 11.65 -9.06 -17.05
N LEU A 184 11.29 -7.80 -16.85
CA LEU A 184 10.00 -7.24 -17.29
C LEU A 184 9.84 -7.26 -18.80
N ARG A 185 10.91 -7.01 -19.56
CA ARG A 185 10.89 -7.14 -21.02
C ARG A 185 10.54 -8.56 -21.43
N VAL A 186 11.27 -9.55 -20.91
CA VAL A 186 11.05 -10.96 -21.25
C VAL A 186 9.64 -11.42 -20.86
N LEU A 187 9.18 -11.11 -19.65
CA LEU A 187 7.84 -11.49 -19.20
C LEU A 187 6.74 -10.83 -20.04
N ARG A 188 6.97 -9.60 -20.51
CA ARG A 188 6.02 -8.88 -21.36
C ARG A 188 6.00 -9.46 -22.77
N ASP A 189 7.16 -9.76 -23.32
CA ASP A 189 7.28 -10.34 -24.66
C ASP A 189 6.69 -11.76 -24.69
N ALA A 190 6.71 -12.47 -23.55
CA ALA A 190 6.00 -13.73 -23.33
C ALA A 190 4.49 -13.58 -23.03
N GLY A 191 3.95 -12.35 -23.02
CA GLY A 191 2.53 -12.09 -22.75
C GLY A 191 2.07 -12.30 -21.30
N LEU A 192 2.99 -12.51 -20.35
CA LEU A 192 2.68 -12.77 -18.92
C LEU A 192 2.44 -11.48 -18.13
N VAL A 193 2.98 -10.36 -18.61
CA VAL A 193 2.76 -9.03 -18.01
C VAL A 193 2.48 -8.00 -19.10
N ARG A 194 1.71 -6.97 -18.75
CA ARG A 194 1.43 -5.83 -19.62
C ARG A 194 1.80 -4.53 -18.95
N ARG A 195 2.05 -3.51 -19.78
CA ARG A 195 2.21 -2.14 -19.31
C ARG A 195 0.85 -1.48 -19.16
N ARG A 196 0.65 -0.73 -18.08
CA ARG A 196 -0.48 0.16 -17.88
C ARG A 196 0.06 1.55 -17.57
N ARG A 197 -0.34 2.56 -18.36
CA ARG A 197 -0.06 3.96 -18.02
C ARG A 197 -0.96 4.36 -16.86
N ALA A 198 -0.35 4.91 -15.82
CA ALA A 198 -1.01 5.56 -14.70
C ALA A 198 -0.46 6.98 -14.63
N GLY A 199 -1.19 7.92 -15.22
CA GLY A 199 -0.66 9.26 -15.52
C GLY A 199 0.60 9.18 -16.37
N ARG A 200 1.70 9.72 -15.86
CA ARG A 200 3.01 9.73 -16.54
C ARG A 200 3.92 8.55 -16.16
N SER A 201 3.47 7.65 -15.27
CA SER A 201 4.21 6.46 -14.86
C SER A 201 3.79 5.21 -15.65
N VAL A 202 4.74 4.29 -15.83
CA VAL A 202 4.47 2.96 -16.39
C VAL A 202 4.44 1.96 -15.26
N LEU A 203 3.27 1.40 -15.02
CA LEU A 203 3.09 0.24 -14.15
C LEU A 203 3.10 -1.03 -15.00
N TYR A 204 3.57 -2.11 -14.40
CA TYR A 204 3.45 -3.46 -14.93
C TYR A 204 2.36 -4.17 -14.15
N VAL A 205 1.56 -4.97 -14.85
CA VAL A 205 0.45 -5.74 -14.30
C VAL A 205 0.52 -7.14 -14.90
N ARG A 206 0.26 -8.18 -14.11
CA ARG A 206 0.04 -9.52 -14.67
C ARG A 206 -1.12 -9.52 -15.66
N THR A 207 -0.97 -10.30 -16.72
CA THR A 207 -2.07 -10.66 -17.60
C THR A 207 -2.81 -11.87 -17.01
N GLU A 208 -3.95 -12.21 -17.60
CA GLU A 208 -4.66 -13.44 -17.27
C GLU A 208 -3.78 -14.68 -17.44
N ALA A 209 -2.98 -14.75 -18.50
CA ALA A 209 -2.00 -15.82 -18.72
C ALA A 209 -0.94 -15.87 -17.61
N GLY A 210 -0.45 -14.72 -17.15
CA GLY A 210 0.45 -14.62 -16.00
C GLY A 210 -0.18 -15.13 -14.70
N ASP A 211 -1.45 -14.82 -14.47
CA ASP A 211 -2.19 -15.30 -13.30
C ASP A 211 -2.45 -16.81 -13.36
N VAL A 212 -2.83 -17.35 -14.53
CA VAL A 212 -2.98 -18.80 -14.75
C VAL A 212 -1.67 -19.52 -14.49
N LEU A 213 -0.56 -18.99 -15.00
CA LEU A 213 0.76 -19.62 -14.84
C LEU A 213 1.17 -19.68 -13.37
N VAL A 214 1.00 -18.59 -12.62
CA VAL A 214 1.32 -18.57 -11.18
C VAL A 214 0.45 -19.56 -10.42
N ARG A 215 -0.86 -19.63 -10.70
CA ARG A 215 -1.77 -20.59 -10.06
C ARG A 215 -1.44 -22.05 -10.40
N SER A 216 -1.08 -22.33 -11.65
CA SER A 216 -0.80 -23.71 -12.12
C SER A 216 0.52 -24.25 -11.56
N ALA A 217 1.43 -23.37 -11.17
CA ALA A 217 2.71 -23.72 -10.59
C ALA A 217 2.73 -23.72 -9.05
N SER A 218 1.62 -23.31 -8.41
CA SER A 218 1.45 -23.23 -6.96
C SER A 218 1.16 -24.58 -6.33
#